data_AF-A0A2I3C7V5-F1
#
_entry.id   AF-A0A2I3C7V5-F1
#
_cell.length_a   1.000
_cell.length_b   1.000
_cell.length_c   1.000
_cell.angle_alpha   90.00
_cell.angle_beta   90.00
_cell.angle_gamma   90.00
#
_symmetry.space_group_name_H-M   'P 1'
#
loop_
_entity.id
_entity.type
_entity.pdbx_description
1 polymer ?
#
loop_
_entity_poly.entity_id
_entity_poly.type
_entity_poly.pdbx_seq_one_letter_code
_entity_poly.pdbx_strand_id
1 'polypeptide(L)' 'MPKGKPAGVRCVQLNDDNLCKLFGKPERPKVCHDFKPCPIVCGNTNQEALDNITELEQLT' A
#
# COMPACT_ATOMS: atom_id res chain seq x y z
N MET A 1 -5.83 12.93 -2.74
CA MET A 1 -5.52 12.56 -4.14
C MET A 1 -6.85 12.44 -4.90
N PRO A 2 -7.31 13.48 -5.60
CA PRO A 2 -8.65 13.48 -6.23
C PRO A 2 -8.87 12.37 -7.26
N LYS A 3 -7.80 11.90 -7.92
CA LYS A 3 -7.84 10.81 -8.92
C LYS A 3 -7.22 9.50 -8.43
N GLY A 4 -6.97 9.36 -7.12
CA GLY A 4 -6.28 8.20 -6.56
C GLY A 4 -4.80 8.10 -6.97
N LYS A 5 -4.15 7.00 -6.55
CA LYS A 5 -2.77 6.65 -6.90
C LYS A 5 -2.82 5.61 -8.03
N PRO A 6 -2.03 5.76 -9.11
CA PRO A 6 -1.93 4.71 -10.12
C PRO A 6 -1.39 3.39 -9.55
N ALA A 7 -1.76 2.27 -10.19
CA ALA A 7 -1.16 0.96 -9.92
C ALA A 7 0.35 0.98 -10.25
N GLY A 8 1.14 0.17 -9.55
CA GLY A 8 2.60 0.12 -9.70
C GLY A 8 3.39 1.37 -9.26
N VAL A 9 2.72 2.52 -9.04
CA VAL A 9 3.41 3.77 -8.66
C VAL A 9 3.60 3.85 -7.15
N ARG A 10 4.84 4.16 -6.73
CA ARG A 10 5.17 4.42 -5.31
C ARG A 10 4.39 5.61 -4.77
N CYS A 11 3.82 5.47 -3.57
CA CYS A 11 3.06 6.55 -2.95
C CYS A 11 3.99 7.70 -2.49
N VAL A 12 3.70 8.93 -2.92
CA VAL A 12 4.44 10.16 -2.56
C VAL A 12 4.48 10.44 -1.05
N GLN A 13 3.52 9.90 -0.30
CA GLN A 13 3.43 10.10 1.15
C GLN A 13 4.29 9.12 1.97
N LEU A 14 5.07 8.24 1.33
CA LEU A 14 6.01 7.36 2.01
C LEU A 14 7.37 8.05 2.18
N ASN A 15 7.94 8.00 3.39
CA ASN A 15 9.33 8.39 3.64
C ASN A 15 10.32 7.31 3.14
N ASP A 16 11.60 7.49 3.40
CA ASP A 16 12.65 6.57 2.92
C ASP A 16 12.56 5.17 3.57
N ASP A 17 12.00 5.10 4.78
CA ASP A 17 11.75 3.84 5.51
C ASP A 17 10.42 3.15 5.13
N ASN A 18 9.71 3.65 4.10
CA ASN A 18 8.38 3.20 3.70
C ASN A 18 7.28 3.37 4.75
N LEU A 19 7.44 4.32 5.68
CA LEU A 19 6.41 4.75 6.62
C LEU A 19 5.58 5.90 6.04
N CYS A 20 4.27 5.87 6.28
CA CYS A 20 3.35 6.88 5.77
C CYS A 20 3.41 8.17 6.61
N LYS A 21 3.77 9.30 5.99
CA LYS A 21 3.83 10.64 6.61
C LYS A 21 2.45 11.16 7.10
N LEU A 22 1.36 10.53 6.66
CA LEU A 22 -0.01 10.85 7.05
C LEU A 22 -0.58 9.87 8.08
N PHE A 23 0.20 8.92 8.60
CA PHE A 23 -0.30 7.94 9.56
C PHE A 23 -0.91 8.64 10.79
N GLY A 24 -2.14 8.27 11.15
CA GLY A 24 -2.89 8.88 12.26
C GLY A 24 -3.55 10.24 11.96
N LYS A 25 -3.37 10.80 10.76
CA LYS A 25 -3.90 12.12 10.40
C LYS A 25 -5.21 12.03 9.59
N PRO A 26 -6.13 13.01 9.72
CA PRO A 26 -7.40 13.00 9.00
C PRO A 26 -7.26 13.13 7.48
N GLU A 27 -6.13 13.65 6.98
CA GLU A 27 -5.86 13.78 5.54
C GLU A 27 -5.47 12.45 4.88
N ARG A 28 -5.18 11.40 5.66
CA ARG A 28 -4.86 10.09 5.12
C ARG A 28 -6.10 9.53 4.39
N PRO A 29 -5.98 9.09 3.12
CA PRO A 29 -7.13 8.64 2.36
C PRO A 29 -7.89 7.49 3.04
N LYS A 30 -9.22 7.51 2.95
CA LYS A 30 -10.10 6.50 3.56
C LYS A 30 -9.68 5.06 3.22
N VAL A 31 -9.37 4.78 1.95
CA VAL A 31 -8.89 3.45 1.52
C VAL A 31 -7.63 2.99 2.28
N CYS A 32 -6.73 3.92 2.61
CA CYS A 32 -5.53 3.60 3.39
C CYS A 32 -5.82 3.37 4.88
N HIS A 33 -6.95 3.85 5.41
CA HIS A 33 -7.45 3.54 6.75
C HIS A 33 -8.19 2.20 6.79
N ASP A 34 -8.95 1.92 5.74
CA ASP A 34 -9.77 0.72 5.62
C ASP A 34 -8.89 -0.52 5.36
N PHE A 35 -7.75 -0.36 4.70
CA PHE A 35 -6.82 -1.46 4.45
C PHE A 35 -6.32 -2.09 5.76
N LYS A 36 -6.61 -3.37 5.94
CA LYS A 36 -6.13 -4.18 7.07
C LYS A 36 -4.97 -5.07 6.61
N PRO A 37 -3.85 -5.11 7.35
CA PRO A 37 -2.76 -6.01 7.03
C PRO A 37 -3.25 -7.46 7.12
N CYS A 38 -2.83 -8.28 6.17
CA CYS A 38 -3.18 -9.69 6.07
C CYS A 38 -1.92 -10.48 5.72
N PRO A 39 -1.61 -11.60 6.42
CA PRO A 39 -0.40 -12.39 6.15
C PRO A 39 -0.25 -12.82 4.68
N ILE A 40 -1.36 -13.16 4.02
CA ILE A 40 -1.37 -13.59 2.61
C ILE A 40 -0.90 -12.47 1.69
N VAL A 41 -1.24 -11.22 1.99
CA VAL A 41 -0.86 -10.06 1.17
C VAL A 41 0.49 -9.48 1.60
N CYS A 42 0.80 -9.49 2.90
CA CYS A 42 1.94 -8.77 3.45
C CYS A 42 3.24 -9.59 3.51
N GLY A 43 3.16 -10.92 3.64
CA GLY A 43 4.36 -11.76 3.85
C GLY A 43 5.21 -11.31 5.06
N ASN A 44 6.51 -11.63 5.01
CA ASN A 44 7.50 -11.25 6.03
C ASN A 44 8.44 -10.14 5.56
N THR A 45 8.49 -9.86 4.27
CA THR A 45 9.37 -8.84 3.67
C THR A 45 8.59 -7.99 2.67
N ASN A 46 9.10 -6.77 2.40
CA ASN A 46 8.52 -5.92 1.36
C ASN A 46 8.53 -6.59 -0.01
N GLN A 47 9.54 -7.42 -0.30
CA GLN A 47 9.63 -8.15 -1.55
C GLN A 47 8.51 -9.20 -1.66
N GLU A 48 8.32 -10.02 -0.62
CA GLU A 48 7.21 -10.99 -0.56
C GLU A 48 5.85 -10.31 -0.74
N ALA A 49 5.63 -9.17 -0.08
CA ALA A 49 4.38 -8.42 -0.25
C ALA A 49 4.13 -8.01 -1.70
N LEU A 50 5.17 -7.52 -2.39
CA LEU A 50 5.07 -7.09 -3.78
C LEU A 50 4.85 -8.28 -4.72
N ASP A 51 5.53 -9.40 -4.49
CA ASP A 51 5.37 -10.62 -5.27
C ASP A 51 3.94 -11.17 -5.15
N ASN A 52 3.41 -11.25 -3.91
CA ASN A 52 2.04 -11.71 -3.65
C ASN A 52 1.00 -10.79 -4.30
N ILE A 53 1.17 -9.47 -4.21
CA ILE A 53 0.26 -8.52 -4.87
C ILE A 53 0.30 -8.67 -6.39
N THR A 54 1.50 -8.84 -6.97
CA THR A 54 1.67 -9.03 -8.42
C THR A 54 0.98 -10.30 -8.90
N GLU A 55 1.12 -11.41 -8.17
CA GLU A 55 0.40 -12.65 -8.49
C GLU A 55 -1.12 -12.46 -8.44
N LEU A 56 -1.64 -11.80 -7.40
CA LEU A 56 -3.07 -11.52 -7.28
C LEU A 56 -3.60 -10.65 -8.44
N GLU A 57 -2.83 -9.64 -8.87
CA GLU A 57 -3.19 -8.80 -10.01
C GLU A 57 -3.19 -9.56 -11.35
N GLN A 58 -2.37 -10.61 -11.50
CA GLN A 58 -2.34 -11.45 -12.71
C GLN A 58 -3.54 -12.40 -12.82
N LEU A 59 -4.20 -12.70 -11.69
CA LEU A 59 -5.35 -13.60 -11.64
C LEU A 59 -6.69 -12.90 -11.94
N THR A 60 -6.68 -11.60 -12.22
CA THR A 60 -7.87 -10.76 -12.49
C THR A 60 -7.84 -10.10 -13.85
#